data_AF-A0A016S8H6-F1
#
_entry.id   AF-A0A016S8H6-F1
#
_cell.length_a   1.000
_cell.length_b   1.000
_cell.length_c   1.000
_cell.angle_alpha   90.00
_cell.angle_beta   90.00
_cell.angle_gamma   90.00
#
_symmetry.space_group_name_H-M   'P 1'
#
loop_
_entity.id
_entity.type
_entity.pdbx_description
1 polymer ?
#
loop_
_entity_poly.entity_id
_entity_poly.type
_entity_poly.pdbx_seq_one_letter_code
_entity_poly.pdbx_strand_id
1 'polypeptide(L)'
;MADGVLQQSRRGEEDSCGLAEEYYDPDLKRKGNPADCANYWPIRLQSHSMKVFERVIDRRVRHIIRVSKNQCGFVANCIPTDAIHAC
;
A
#
# COMPACT_ATOMS: atom_id res chain seq x y z
N MET A 1 -45.18 28.05 -7.44
CA MET A 1 -44.84 27.26 -8.65
C MET A 1 -43.86 28.14 -9.41
N ALA A 2 -42.56 27.99 -9.11
CA ALA A 2 -41.58 27.27 -9.96
C ALA A 2 -41.22 28.16 -11.18
N ASP A 3 -40.00 28.63 -11.48
CA ASP A 3 -38.61 28.36 -11.09
C ASP A 3 -37.80 29.64 -11.48
N GLY A 4 -36.66 30.03 -10.92
CA GLY A 4 -35.66 29.29 -10.17
C GLY A 4 -34.40 28.96 -10.97
N VAL A 5 -33.73 29.90 -11.66
CA VAL A 5 -32.27 29.79 -11.94
C VAL A 5 -31.61 31.17 -11.94
N LEU A 6 -31.04 31.54 -10.79
CA LEU A 6 -30.09 32.64 -10.65
C LEU A 6 -28.75 32.18 -11.23
N GLN A 7 -28.11 33.05 -12.01
CA GLN A 7 -26.77 32.87 -12.58
C GLN A 7 -25.78 32.39 -11.51
N GLN A 8 -25.02 31.33 -11.79
CA GLN A 8 -23.82 31.01 -11.02
C GLN A 8 -22.61 31.01 -11.96
N SER A 9 -21.93 32.15 -11.89
CA SER A 9 -20.61 32.44 -12.40
C SER A 9 -19.65 31.27 -12.23
N ARG A 10 -18.86 30.98 -13.26
CA ARG A 10 -17.70 30.08 -13.18
C ARG A 10 -16.81 30.58 -12.05
N ARG A 11 -16.90 29.95 -10.89
CA ARG A 11 -15.99 30.21 -9.77
C ARG A 11 -14.63 29.67 -10.23
N GLY A 12 -13.71 30.58 -10.55
CA GLY A 12 -12.30 30.26 -10.72
C GLY A 12 -11.84 29.58 -9.44
N GLU A 13 -11.28 28.39 -9.60
CA GLU A 13 -10.56 27.71 -8.54
C GLU A 13 -9.27 28.51 -8.36
N GLU A 14 -9.20 29.28 -7.28
CA GLU A 14 -7.97 29.92 -6.87
C GLU A 14 -7.03 28.82 -6.37
N ASP A 15 -6.15 28.37 -7.27
CA ASP A 15 -5.03 27.47 -6.96
C ASP A 15 -4.14 28.16 -5.92
N SER A 16 -4.44 27.89 -4.65
CA SER A 16 -3.70 28.39 -3.50
C SER A 16 -2.41 27.59 -3.28
N CYS A 17 -1.53 27.61 -4.27
CA CYS A 17 -0.12 27.25 -4.10
C CYS A 17 0.73 28.46 -4.52
N GLY A 18 0.76 29.47 -3.66
CA GLY A 18 1.64 30.61 -3.80
C GLY A 18 3.11 30.18 -3.75
N LEU A 19 3.87 30.64 -4.75
CA LEU A 19 5.32 30.83 -4.79
C LEU A 19 6.17 29.68 -4.22
N ALA A 20 6.30 28.59 -4.99
CA ALA A 20 7.54 27.82 -4.96
C ALA A 20 8.44 28.38 -6.06
N GLU A 21 9.45 29.16 -5.67
CA GLU A 21 10.60 29.44 -6.53
C GLU A 21 11.08 28.13 -7.15
N GLU A 22 11.23 28.13 -8.47
CA GLU A 22 11.55 26.95 -9.28
C GLU A 22 12.99 26.51 -8.98
N TYR A 23 13.18 25.67 -7.94
CA TYR A 23 14.41 24.92 -7.76
C TYR A 23 14.46 23.84 -8.84
N TYR A 24 15.10 24.15 -9.97
CA TYR A 24 15.34 23.20 -11.05
C TYR A 24 16.39 22.19 -10.61
N ASP A 25 15.96 21.18 -9.87
CA ASP A 25 16.73 19.98 -9.62
C ASP A 25 16.58 19.03 -10.82
N PRO A 26 17.65 18.78 -11.61
CA PRO A 26 17.56 17.93 -12.79
C PRO A 26 17.25 16.46 -12.45
N ASP A 27 17.48 16.02 -11.21
CA ASP A 27 17.16 14.67 -10.73
C ASP A 27 15.65 14.49 -10.48
N LEU A 28 14.91 15.56 -10.19
CA LEU A 28 13.47 15.49 -10.00
C LEU A 28 12.72 15.09 -11.29
N LYS A 29 13.28 15.37 -12.48
CA LYS A 29 12.64 15.01 -13.76
C LYS A 29 12.55 13.51 -14.02
N ARG A 30 13.34 12.69 -13.33
CA ARG A 30 13.29 11.21 -13.44
C ARG A 30 12.40 10.57 -12.37
N LYS A 31 11.99 11.34 -11.37
CA LYS A 31 11.08 10.87 -10.34
C LYS A 31 9.68 10.92 -10.96
N GLY A 32 9.12 9.75 -11.24
CA GLY A 32 7.77 9.62 -11.78
C GLY A 32 6.77 10.48 -10.98
N ASN A 33 5.65 10.83 -11.62
CA ASN A 33 4.68 11.74 -11.02
C ASN A 33 4.31 11.27 -9.60
N PRO A 34 4.54 12.06 -8.54
CA PRO A 34 4.21 11.66 -7.17
C PRO A 34 2.71 11.46 -6.94
N ALA A 35 1.86 11.99 -7.83
CA ALA A 35 0.43 11.70 -7.87
C ALA A 35 0.08 10.37 -8.59
N ASP A 36 1.04 9.75 -9.29
CA ASP A 36 0.88 8.43 -9.90
C ASP A 36 1.04 7.33 -8.83
N CYS A 37 -0.09 7.06 -8.17
CA CYS A 37 -0.19 6.10 -7.08
C CYS A 37 -0.45 4.65 -7.56
N ALA A 38 -0.23 4.33 -8.83
CA ALA A 38 -0.54 3.00 -9.38
C ALA A 38 0.22 1.84 -8.70
N ASN A 39 1.38 2.12 -8.09
CA ASN A 39 2.25 1.11 -7.47
C ASN A 39 2.06 0.95 -5.95
N TYR A 40 1.10 1.64 -5.33
CA TYR A 40 0.85 1.46 -3.89
C TYR A 40 -0.01 0.22 -3.63
N TRP A 41 0.47 -0.62 -2.73
CA TRP A 41 -0.27 -1.78 -2.22
C TRP A 41 -0.87 -1.42 -0.86
N PRO A 42 -2.20 -1.32 -0.73
CA PRO A 42 -2.82 -0.95 0.53
C PRO A 42 -2.61 -2.04 1.60
N ILE A 43 -2.14 -1.66 2.78
CA ILE A 43 -2.02 -2.56 3.92
C ILE A 43 -3.31 -2.45 4.74
N ARG A 44 -3.98 -3.59 4.93
CA ARG A 44 -5.19 -3.67 5.77
C ARG A 44 -4.79 -3.71 7.25
N LEU A 45 -5.16 -2.67 7.99
CA LEU A 45 -4.96 -2.65 9.44
C LEU A 45 -6.10 -3.37 10.14
N GLN A 46 -5.77 -4.39 10.93
CA GLN A 46 -6.75 -5.15 11.70
C GLN A 46 -6.86 -4.66 13.16
N SER A 47 -8.00 -4.93 13.78
CA SER A 47 -8.22 -4.71 15.21
C SER A 47 -7.25 -5.53 16.06
N HIS A 48 -7.00 -5.08 17.29
CA HIS A 48 -6.07 -5.77 18.18
C HIS A 48 -6.48 -7.22 18.48
N SER A 49 -7.77 -7.44 18.71
CA SER A 49 -8.33 -8.78 18.94
C SER A 49 -8.15 -9.70 17.73
N MET A 50 -8.34 -9.19 16.51
CA MET A 50 -8.15 -9.97 15.29
C MET A 50 -6.70 -10.41 15.12
N LYS A 51 -5.72 -9.54 15.38
CA LYS A 51 -4.29 -9.90 15.34
C LYS A 51 -3.94 -11.05 16.28
N VAL A 52 -4.55 -11.07 17.49
CA VAL A 52 -4.37 -12.18 18.43
C VAL A 52 -5.01 -13.45 17.90
N PHE A 53 -6.23 -13.34 17.36
CA PHE A 53 -6.94 -14.47 16.77
C PHE A 53 -6.16 -15.10 15.60
N GLU A 54 -5.64 -14.30 14.67
CA GLU A 54 -4.80 -14.77 13.57
C GLU A 54 -3.59 -15.57 14.04
N ARG A 55 -2.91 -15.10 15.09
CA ARG A 55 -1.77 -15.82 15.68
C ARG A 55 -2.16 -17.17 16.27
N VAL A 56 -3.36 -17.29 16.84
CA VAL A 56 -3.87 -18.57 17.36
C VAL A 56 -4.20 -19.53 16.21
N ILE A 57 -4.83 -19.03 15.14
CA ILE A 57 -5.17 -19.82 13.97
C ILE A 57 -3.91 -20.29 13.23
N ASP A 58 -2.94 -19.40 12.98
CA ASP A 58 -1.67 -19.74 12.33
C ASP A 58 -0.96 -20.90 13.04
N ARG A 59 -0.87 -20.85 14.37
CA ARG A 59 -0.27 -21.94 15.18
C ARG A 59 -1.01 -23.26 15.03
N ARG A 60 -2.36 -23.22 15.06
CA ARG A 60 -3.19 -24.42 14.92
C ARG A 60 -3.07 -25.04 13.53
N VAL A 61 -3.10 -24.20 12.49
CA VAL A 61 -2.96 -24.64 11.10
C VAL A 61 -1.59 -25.29 10.90
N ARG A 62 -0.51 -24.64 11.34
CA ARG A 62 0.86 -25.19 11.27
C ARG A 62 1.04 -26.51 12.01
N HIS A 63 0.23 -26.79 13.03
CA HIS A 63 0.26 -28.07 13.73
C HIS A 63 -0.40 -29.20 12.91
N ILE A 64 -1.42 -28.86 12.12
CA ILE A 64 -2.19 -29.82 11.31
C ILE A 64 -1.50 -30.07 9.97
N ILE A 65 -1.00 -29.02 9.32
CA ILE A 65 -0.39 -29.13 7.99
C ILE A 65 1.07 -29.57 8.10
N ARG A 66 1.48 -30.48 7.22
CA ARG A 66 2.91 -30.80 7.01
C ARG A 66 3.42 -29.92 5.87
N VAL A 67 4.36 -29.06 6.18
CA VAL A 67 5.06 -28.23 5.19
C VAL A 67 6.12 -29.06 4.47
N SER A 68 6.18 -28.96 3.15
CA SER A 68 7.19 -29.65 2.33
C SER A 68 8.58 -29.05 2.55
N LYS A 69 9.63 -29.86 2.39
CA LYS A 69 11.02 -29.43 2.62
C LYS A 69 11.49 -28.32 1.67
N ASN A 70 10.85 -28.18 0.51
CA ASN A 70 11.15 -27.14 -0.48
C ASN A 70 10.36 -25.84 -0.24
N GLN A 71 9.45 -25.80 0.73
CA GLN A 71 8.72 -24.59 1.08
C GLN A 71 9.47 -23.85 2.19
N CYS A 72 9.92 -22.64 1.88
CA CYS A 72 10.64 -21.77 2.81
C CYS A 72 9.94 -20.45 3.11
N GLY A 73 8.89 -20.13 2.35
CA GLY A 73 8.05 -18.96 2.64
C GLY A 73 7.32 -19.13 3.97
N PHE A 74 7.47 -18.15 4.87
CA PHE A 74 6.81 -18.11 6.18
C PHE A 74 7.12 -19.31 7.12
N VAL A 75 8.19 -20.06 6.84
CA VAL A 75 8.66 -21.18 7.65
C VAL A 75 9.72 -20.70 8.64
N ALA A 76 9.59 -21.11 9.91
CA ALA A 76 10.58 -20.77 10.92
C ALA A 76 11.93 -21.43 10.58
N ASN A 77 13.02 -20.68 10.75
CA ASN A 77 14.38 -21.14 10.46
C ASN A 77 14.66 -21.53 9.00
N CYS A 78 13.83 -21.09 8.04
CA CYS A 78 14.21 -21.11 6.62
C CYS A 78 14.45 -19.68 6.12
N ILE A 79 15.67 -19.39 5.69
CA ILE A 79 16.02 -18.08 5.11
C ILE A 79 15.90 -18.12 3.57
N PRO A 80 15.85 -16.96 2.88
CA PRO A 80 15.65 -16.95 1.43
C PRO A 80 16.71 -17.72 0.64
N THR A 81 17.95 -17.80 1.13
CA THR A 81 19.03 -18.59 0.51
C THR A 81 18.74 -20.08 0.54
N ASP A 82 18.12 -20.58 1.61
CA ASP A 82 17.76 -22.00 1.73
C ASP A 82 16.72 -22.39 0.67
N ALA A 83 15.86 -21.45 0.24
CA ALA A 83 14.91 -21.69 -0.85
C ALA A 83 15.59 -21.83 -2.21
N ILE A 84 16.70 -21.12 -2.45
CA ILE A 84 17.50 -21.21 -3.68
C ILE A 84 18.26 -22.53 -3.75
N HIS A 85 18.71 -23.01 -2.59
CA HIS A 85 19.46 -24.25 -2.45
C HIS A 85 18.57 -25.47 -2.14
N ALA A 86 17.26 -25.29 -2.04
CA ALA A 86 16.32 -26.39 -1.89
C ALA A 86 16.30 -27.24 -3.17
N CYS A 87 16.56 -28.54 -3.03
CA CYS A 87 16.44 -29.51 -4.12
C CYS A 87 14.98 -29.84 -4.46
#